data_AF-A0AA49J222-F1
#
_entry.id   AF-A0AA49J222-F1
#
_cell.length_a   1.000
_cell.length_b   1.000
_cell.length_c   1.000
_cell.angle_alpha   90.00
_cell.angle_beta   90.00
_cell.angle_gamma   90.00
#
_symmetry.space_group_name_H-M   'P 1'
#
loop_
_entity.id
_entity.type
_entity.pdbx_description
1 polymer ?
#
loop_
_entity_poly.entity_id
_entity_poly.type
_entity_poly.pdbx_seq_one_letter_code
_entity_poly.pdbx_strand_id
1 'polypeptide(L)'
;MIGDQADGLRRLFGAQEIRYTTVAVAARTDDVTRAYAMIKRMVREHGKHHGFRIVVTHARSLEEARMVFENMRRVAHEHLGVRLDYLSAVMEPAAKDSVL
;
A
#
# COMPACT_ATOMS: atom_id res chain seq x y z
N MET A 1 10.68 27.68 -32.31
CA MET A 1 10.04 26.82 -31.30
C MET A 1 10.27 25.38 -31.70
N ILE A 2 11.26 24.71 -31.13
CA ILE A 2 11.53 23.29 -31.37
C ILE A 2 10.66 22.53 -30.36
N GLY A 3 9.57 21.92 -30.82
CA GLY A 3 8.76 21.04 -29.98
C GLY A 3 9.62 19.88 -29.48
N ASP A 4 9.51 19.55 -28.20
CA ASP A 4 10.22 18.44 -27.57
C ASP A 4 9.93 17.14 -28.34
N GLN A 5 10.90 16.66 -29.11
CA GLN A 5 10.77 15.46 -29.96
C GLN A 5 10.43 14.21 -29.13
N ALA A 6 10.60 14.25 -27.80
CA ALA A 6 10.21 13.17 -26.91
C ALA A 6 8.70 13.08 -26.64
N ASP A 7 7.92 14.13 -26.90
CA ASP A 7 6.47 14.11 -26.66
C ASP A 7 5.71 13.13 -27.56
N GLY A 8 6.16 12.96 -28.80
CA GLY A 8 5.61 11.94 -29.70
C GLY A 8 5.82 10.52 -29.16
N LEU A 9 7.01 10.26 -28.59
CA LEU A 9 7.37 8.96 -28.03
C LEU A 9 6.57 8.64 -26.75
N ARG A 10 6.40 9.63 -25.86
CA ARG A 10 5.60 9.47 -24.62
C ARG A 10 4.13 9.17 -24.92
N ARG A 11 3.58 9.71 -26.00
CA ARG A 11 2.21 9.44 -26.46
C ARG A 11 2.07 8.06 -27.10
N LEU A 12 3.06 7.66 -27.91
CA LEU A 12 3.03 6.38 -28.64
C LEU A 12 3.21 5.18 -27.71
N PHE A 13 4.12 5.31 -26.73
CA PHE A 13 4.44 4.23 -25.80
C PHE A 13 3.62 4.29 -24.51
N GLY A 14 2.82 5.35 -24.32
CA GLY A 14 2.18 5.65 -23.06
C GLY A 14 3.23 5.71 -21.97
N ALA A 15 3.75 6.88 -21.64
CA ALA A 15 4.39 7.06 -20.35
C ALA A 15 3.30 6.78 -19.29
N GLN A 16 3.10 5.50 -18.96
CA GLN A 16 2.14 5.07 -17.97
C GLN A 16 2.75 5.54 -16.66
N GLU A 17 2.37 6.74 -16.23
CA GLU A 17 2.81 7.27 -14.96
C GLU A 17 2.47 6.24 -13.90
N ILE A 18 3.50 5.74 -13.21
CA ILE A 18 3.31 4.81 -12.11
C ILE A 18 2.60 5.59 -11.01
N ARG A 19 1.29 5.35 -10.89
CA ARG A 19 0.47 5.93 -9.82
C ARG A 19 0.65 5.11 -8.55
N TYR A 20 0.75 5.81 -7.43
CA TYR A 20 0.83 5.19 -6.11
C TYR A 20 -0.41 5.55 -5.29
N THR A 21 -0.98 4.56 -4.61
CA THR A 21 -1.99 4.79 -3.57
C THR A 21 -1.41 4.43 -2.22
N THR A 22 -1.56 5.34 -1.25
CA THR A 22 -1.25 5.05 0.15
C THR A 22 -2.50 4.47 0.82
N VAL A 23 -2.35 3.33 1.46
CA VAL A 23 -3.43 2.62 2.18
C VAL A 23 -3.04 2.54 3.64
N ALA A 24 -3.88 3.09 4.51
CA ALA A 24 -3.78 2.91 5.95
C ALA A 24 -4.48 1.61 6.36
N VAL A 25 -3.81 0.78 7.15
CA VAL A 25 -4.30 -0.53 7.58
C VAL A 25 -4.18 -0.62 9.09
N ALA A 26 -5.29 -0.76 9.81
CA ALA A 26 -5.22 -1.03 11.25
C ALA A 26 -4.73 -2.47 11.48
N ALA A 27 -3.89 -2.69 12.49
CA ALA A 27 -3.35 -3.99 12.90
C ALA A 27 -4.39 -4.89 13.59
N ARG A 28 -5.61 -4.93 13.05
CA ARG A 28 -6.74 -5.75 13.48
C ARG A 28 -7.14 -6.65 12.32
N THR A 29 -7.39 -7.92 12.58
CA THR A 29 -7.59 -8.96 11.54
C THR A 29 -8.65 -8.58 10.50
N ASP A 30 -9.78 -8.02 10.92
CA ASP A 30 -10.86 -7.60 10.02
C ASP A 30 -10.44 -6.43 9.13
N ASP A 31 -9.65 -5.50 9.65
CA ASP A 31 -9.21 -4.30 8.93
C ASP A 31 -8.11 -4.63 7.92
N VAL A 32 -7.21 -5.56 8.25
CA VAL A 32 -6.24 -6.13 7.31
C VAL A 32 -6.95 -6.79 6.13
N THR A 33 -7.98 -7.60 6.42
CA THR A 33 -8.77 -8.28 5.39
C THR A 33 -9.53 -7.30 4.50
N ARG A 34 -10.17 -6.28 5.09
CA ARG A 34 -10.87 -5.22 4.35
C ARG A 34 -9.92 -4.42 3.45
N ALA A 35 -8.75 -4.03 3.98
CA ALA A 35 -7.75 -3.32 3.19
C ALA A 35 -7.25 -4.16 2.01
N TYR A 36 -7.00 -5.46 2.22
CA TYR A 36 -6.60 -6.37 1.15
C TYR A 36 -7.69 -6.51 0.07
N ALA A 37 -8.97 -6.63 0.46
CA ALA A 37 -10.07 -6.68 -0.48
C ALA A 37 -10.17 -5.40 -1.33
N MET A 38 -9.92 -4.23 -0.73
CA MET A 38 -9.83 -2.95 -1.44
C MET A 38 -8.68 -2.95 -2.45
N ILE A 39 -7.48 -3.37 -2.06
CA ILE A 39 -6.32 -3.49 -2.96
C ILE A 39 -6.65 -4.43 -4.14
N LYS A 40 -7.21 -5.61 -3.85
CA LYS A 40 -7.63 -6.58 -4.88
C LYS A 40 -8.61 -5.96 -5.88
N ARG A 41 -9.58 -5.17 -5.40
CA ARG A 41 -10.52 -4.45 -6.27
C ARG A 41 -9.79 -3.41 -7.15
N MET A 42 -8.91 -2.60 -6.57
CA MET A 42 -8.16 -1.59 -7.32
C MET A 42 -7.27 -2.20 -8.39
N VAL A 43 -6.60 -3.33 -8.10
CA VAL A 43 -5.79 -4.06 -9.09
C VAL A 43 -6.65 -4.58 -10.25
N ARG A 44 -7.87 -5.04 -9.97
CA ARG A 44 -8.82 -5.47 -11.03
C ARG A 44 -9.27 -4.30 -11.91
N GLU A 45 -9.44 -3.11 -11.34
CA GLU A 45 -9.93 -1.92 -12.05
C GLU A 45 -8.81 -1.17 -12.80
N HIS A 46 -7.58 -1.14 -12.27
CA HIS A 46 -6.48 -0.30 -12.77
C HIS A 46 -5.28 -1.09 -13.32
N GLY A 47 -5.29 -2.42 -13.19
CA GLY A 47 -4.19 -3.29 -13.57
C GLY A 47 -3.06 -3.35 -12.54
N LYS A 48 -2.01 -4.13 -12.86
CA LYS A 48 -0.90 -4.45 -11.95
C LYS A 48 0.19 -3.38 -11.86
N HIS A 49 0.15 -2.38 -12.73
CA HIS A 49 1.13 -1.29 -12.78
C HIS A 49 0.89 -0.22 -11.69
N HIS A 50 -0.22 -0.32 -10.96
CA HIS A 50 -0.55 0.57 -9.85
C HIS A 50 0.24 0.16 -8.60
N GLY A 51 1.02 1.09 -8.05
CA GLY A 51 1.81 0.88 -6.84
C GLY A 51 0.98 1.11 -5.56
N PHE A 52 1.28 0.36 -4.51
CA PHE A 52 0.62 0.50 -3.21
C PHE A 52 1.64 0.74 -2.11
N ARG A 53 1.42 1.79 -1.31
CA ARG A 53 2.21 2.09 -0.11
C ARG A 53 1.36 1.84 1.13
N ILE A 54 1.89 1.08 2.08
CA ILE A 54 1.15 0.65 3.26
C ILE A 54 1.63 1.43 4.48
N VAL A 55 0.68 2.00 5.21
CA VAL A 55 0.88 2.53 6.56
C VAL A 55 0.12 1.63 7.52
N VAL A 56 0.82 1.01 8.47
CA VAL A 56 0.16 0.20 9.49
C VAL A 56 -0.20 1.10 10.67
N THR A 57 -1.42 1.01 11.17
CA THR A 57 -1.92 1.83 12.29
C THR A 57 -2.39 0.94 13.43
N HIS A 58 -2.51 1.49 14.63
CA HIS A 58 -2.99 0.76 15.81
C HIS A 58 -2.16 -0.50 16.13
N ALA A 59 -0.89 -0.52 15.73
CA ALA A 59 0.00 -1.61 16.13
C ALA A 59 0.47 -1.38 17.57
N ARG A 60 0.51 -2.45 18.36
CA ARG A 60 1.03 -2.47 19.74
C ARG A 60 2.55 -2.46 19.79
N SER A 61 3.19 -2.83 18.68
CA SER A 61 4.65 -2.77 18.53
C SER A 61 5.04 -2.58 17.06
N LEU A 62 6.28 -2.13 16.84
CA LEU A 62 6.86 -2.10 15.49
C LEU A 62 6.94 -3.51 14.88
N GLU A 63 7.18 -4.53 15.70
CA GLU A 63 7.21 -5.93 15.25
C GLU A 63 5.84 -6.38 14.73
N GLU A 64 4.75 -6.08 15.45
CA GLU A 64 3.39 -6.37 14.98
C GLU A 64 3.09 -5.65 13.66
N ALA A 65 3.46 -4.38 13.55
CA ALA A 65 3.31 -3.64 12.31
C ALA A 65 4.06 -4.28 11.13
N ARG A 66 5.29 -4.76 11.38
CA ARG A 66 6.10 -5.45 10.37
C ARG A 66 5.49 -6.79 9.98
N MET A 67 5.01 -7.58 10.94
CA MET A 67 4.34 -8.85 10.67
C MET A 67 3.07 -8.67 9.82
N VAL A 68 2.24 -7.68 10.16
CA VAL A 68 1.05 -7.33 9.37
C VAL A 68 1.44 -6.95 7.94
N PHE A 69 2.44 -6.07 7.78
CA PHE A 69 2.92 -5.66 6.47
C PHE A 69 3.46 -6.83 5.64
N GLU A 70 4.35 -7.66 6.20
CA GLU A 70 4.96 -8.78 5.47
C GLU A 70 3.93 -9.82 5.04
N ASN A 71 2.96 -10.12 5.90
CA ASN A 71 1.85 -11.01 5.54
C ASN A 71 1.06 -10.44 4.36
N MET A 72 0.68 -9.16 4.41
CA MET A 72 -0.04 -8.53 3.30
C MET A 72 0.80 -8.49 2.02
N ARG A 73 2.09 -8.14 2.12
CA ARG A 73 3.01 -8.06 0.98
C ARG A 73 3.14 -9.41 0.30
N ARG A 74 3.32 -10.48 1.09
CA ARG A 74 3.41 -11.85 0.59
C ARG A 74 2.13 -12.26 -0.14
N VAL A 75 0.98 -12.09 0.49
CA VAL A 75 -0.32 -12.47 -0.07
C VAL A 75 -0.65 -11.66 -1.34
N ALA A 76 -0.35 -10.36 -1.37
CA ALA A 76 -0.56 -9.53 -2.56
C ALA A 76 0.39 -9.91 -3.70
N HIS A 77 1.65 -10.24 -3.41
CA HIS A 77 2.57 -10.74 -4.42
C HIS A 77 2.11 -12.08 -5.00
N GLU A 78 1.78 -13.05 -4.14
CA GLU A 78 1.36 -14.39 -4.55
C GLU A 78 0.05 -14.40 -5.35
N HIS A 79 -0.96 -13.62 -4.93
CA HIS A 79 -2.31 -13.72 -5.52
C HIS A 79 -2.68 -12.60 -6.50
N LEU A 80 -2.03 -11.43 -6.42
CA LEU A 80 -2.34 -10.28 -7.27
C LEU A 80 -1.17 -9.93 -8.22
N GLY A 81 0.04 -10.40 -7.93
CA GLY A 81 1.24 -10.06 -8.70
C GLY A 81 1.63 -8.59 -8.58
N VAL A 82 1.30 -7.95 -7.44
CA VAL A 82 1.67 -6.56 -7.16
C VAL A 82 2.60 -6.47 -5.97
N ARG A 83 3.46 -5.45 -5.97
CA ARG A 83 4.35 -5.15 -4.85
C ARG A 83 3.69 -4.12 -3.93
N LEU A 84 3.73 -4.41 -2.63
CA LEU A 84 3.42 -3.44 -1.59
C LEU A 84 4.72 -2.89 -1.01
N ASP A 85 4.80 -1.58 -0.85
CA ASP A 85 5.92 -0.90 -0.20
C ASP A 85 5.52 -0.43 1.20
N TYR A 86 6.35 -0.71 2.20
CA TYR A 86 6.13 -0.23 3.55
C TYR A 86 6.51 1.25 3.66
N LEU A 87 5.60 2.09 4.15
CA LEU A 87 5.87 3.51 4.35
C LEU A 87 6.20 3.81 5.81
N SER A 88 5.32 3.44 6.74
CA SER A 88 5.50 3.69 8.17
C SER A 88 4.53 2.86 9.03
N ALA A 89 4.70 2.97 10.35
CA ALA A 89 3.72 2.51 11.33
C ALA A 89 3.35 3.62 12.30
N VAL A 90 2.07 3.67 12.66
CA VAL A 90 1.52 4.48 13.75
C VAL A 90 1.11 3.52 14.86
N MET A 91 1.75 3.64 16.00
CA MET A 91 1.49 2.79 17.15
C MET A 91 0.23 3.26 17.88
N GLU A 92 -0.49 2.33 18.50
CA GLU A 92 -1.53 2.70 19.46
C GLU A 92 -0.82 3.41 20.64
N PRO A 93 -1.30 4.58 21.10
CA PRO A 93 -0.70 5.23 22.25
C PRO A 93 -0.70 4.23 23.41
N ALA A 94 0.45 4.09 24.08
CA ALA A 94 0.54 3.30 25.29
C ALA A 94 -0.60 3.76 26.21
N ALA A 95 -1.45 2.80 26.62
CA ALA A 95 -2.51 3.08 27.58
C ALA A 95 -1.83 3.80 28.75
N LYS A 96 -2.23 5.04 29.01
CA LYS A 96 -1.77 5.74 30.22
C LYS A 96 -2.19 4.85 31.36
N ASP A 97 -1.23 4.29 32.09
CA ASP A 97 -1.49 3.56 33.31
C ASP A 97 -2.52 4.35 34.11
N SER A 98 -3.64 3.71 34.40
CA SER A 98 -4.67 4.22 35.29
C SER A 98 -3.99 4.56 36.62
N VAL A 99 -3.64 5.82 36.80
CA VAL A 99 -3.36 6.38 38.12
C VAL A 99 -4.72 6.54 38.79
N LEU A 100 -5.18 5.48 39.47
CA LEU A 100 -6.08 5.53 40.63
C LEU A 100 -5.81 4.31 41.51
#